data_AF-A0A7C3YR92-F1
#
_entry.id   AF-A0A7C3YR92-F1
#
_cell.length_a   1.000
_cell.length_b   1.000
_cell.length_c   1.000
_cell.angle_alpha   90.00
_cell.angle_beta   90.00
_cell.angle_gamma   90.00
#
_symmetry.space_group_name_H-M   'P 1'
#
loop_
_entity.id
_entity.type
_entity.pdbx_description
1 polymer ?
#
loop_
_entity_poly.entity_id
_entity_poly.type
_entity_poly.pdbx_seq_one_letter_code
_entity_poly.pdbx_strand_id
1 'polypeptide(L)'
;MLLDEEKAEKFVTNYKRLRRMFEFLGVHPKKLEYREKFAALTEIYYTYLHRKREFEEIEKYVKKYFPKTLEIIQQTIDIGRIQQLFPTVTLDENYLDKLKQAYPDLNERVYNMIFDLRKFIYVEKSRTPYFETIGERVNKILREIKERKTKVEEAYQKLTQIVTEVGEIQRRREELTDRELSILLPLEKTVGKSPQLTNSIKALINELEKEGMLFQGWSQKTEAIKKVGLKIRAFLRKQKLTFEEREKLFNEIMKNLTQVG
;
A
#
# COMPACT_ATOMS: atom_id res chain seq x y z
N MET A 1 -23.33 2.58 6.61
CA MET A 1 -22.76 2.81 5.27
C MET A 1 -21.43 2.05 5.14
N LEU A 2 -21.44 0.75 4.78
CA LEU A 2 -20.26 -0.13 4.51
C LEU A 2 -18.98 0.13 5.36
N LEU A 3 -19.13 0.49 6.63
CA LEU A 3 -18.03 0.63 7.61
C LEU A 3 -17.71 -0.73 8.27
N ASP A 4 -18.66 -1.66 8.16
CA ASP A 4 -18.57 -3.04 8.61
C ASP A 4 -18.03 -3.88 7.45
N GLU A 5 -16.80 -4.37 7.63
CA GLU A 5 -16.03 -5.07 6.62
C GLU A 5 -16.67 -6.42 6.26
N GLU A 6 -17.28 -7.09 7.24
CA GLU A 6 -17.98 -8.37 7.03
C GLU A 6 -19.25 -8.17 6.19
N LYS A 7 -20.04 -7.13 6.50
CA LYS A 7 -21.22 -6.77 5.69
C LYS A 7 -20.81 -6.35 4.29
N ALA A 8 -19.69 -5.65 4.14
CA ALA A 8 -19.18 -5.24 2.84
C ALA A 8 -18.74 -6.44 2.00
N GLU A 9 -18.00 -7.39 2.57
CA GLU A 9 -17.59 -8.61 1.89
C GLU A 9 -18.79 -9.47 1.47
N LYS A 10 -19.78 -9.62 2.35
CA LYS A 10 -21.03 -10.33 2.04
C LYS A 10 -21.80 -9.65 0.91
N PHE A 11 -21.92 -8.33 0.94
CA PHE A 11 -22.53 -7.55 -0.15
C PHE A 11 -21.79 -7.75 -1.47
N VAL A 12 -20.47 -7.59 -1.49
CA VAL A 12 -19.63 -7.77 -2.68
C VAL A 12 -19.78 -9.18 -3.26
N THR A 13 -19.78 -10.20 -2.41
CA THR A 13 -19.93 -11.60 -2.82
C THR A 13 -21.30 -11.85 -3.45
N ASN A 14 -22.37 -11.37 -2.80
CA ASN A 14 -23.73 -11.50 -3.32
C ASN A 14 -23.92 -10.71 -4.62
N TYR A 15 -23.38 -9.51 -4.72
CA TYR A 15 -23.43 -8.70 -5.92
C TYR A 15 -22.70 -9.38 -7.10
N LYS A 16 -21.51 -9.97 -6.88
CA LYS A 16 -20.80 -10.75 -7.92
C LYS A 16 -21.61 -11.96 -8.41
N ARG A 17 -22.43 -12.58 -7.56
CA ARG A 17 -23.37 -13.65 -7.96
C ARG A 17 -24.55 -13.07 -8.75
N LEU A 18 -25.16 -12.00 -8.25
CA LEU A 18 -26.26 -11.30 -8.92
C LEU A 18 -25.87 -10.85 -10.33
N ARG A 19 -24.70 -10.24 -10.51
CA ARG A 19 -24.18 -9.81 -11.82
C ARG A 19 -24.09 -10.96 -12.82
N ARG A 20 -23.61 -12.14 -12.39
CA ARG A 20 -23.56 -13.34 -13.23
C ARG A 20 -24.94 -13.82 -13.64
N MET A 21 -25.89 -13.84 -12.70
CA MET A 21 -27.28 -14.20 -13.01
C MET A 21 -27.92 -13.20 -13.97
N PHE A 22 -27.66 -11.91 -13.77
CA PHE A 22 -28.22 -10.84 -14.59
C PHE A 22 -27.66 -10.83 -16.02
N GLU A 23 -26.38 -11.15 -16.19
CA GLU A 23 -25.76 -11.39 -17.51
C GLU A 23 -26.38 -12.62 -18.18
N PHE A 24 -26.54 -13.73 -17.42
CA PHE A 24 -27.12 -14.97 -17.92
C PHE A 24 -28.55 -14.80 -18.44
N LEU A 25 -29.37 -13.95 -17.79
CA LEU A 25 -30.72 -13.65 -18.26
C LEU A 25 -30.75 -13.06 -19.68
N GLY A 26 -29.66 -12.49 -20.19
CA GLY A 26 -29.56 -12.07 -21.59
C GLY A 26 -30.65 -11.07 -21.98
N VAL A 27 -31.54 -11.48 -22.91
CA VAL A 27 -32.70 -10.70 -23.41
C VAL A 27 -34.03 -11.14 -22.81
N HIS A 28 -34.01 -11.98 -21.76
CA HIS A 28 -35.22 -12.50 -21.16
C HIS A 28 -36.10 -11.35 -20.59
N PRO A 29 -37.42 -11.32 -20.85
CA PRO A 29 -38.30 -10.21 -20.47
C PRO A 29 -38.23 -9.81 -18.99
N LYS A 30 -38.14 -10.80 -18.09
CA LYS A 30 -37.95 -10.59 -16.64
C LYS A 30 -36.75 -9.70 -16.29
N LYS A 31 -35.74 -9.56 -17.16
CA LYS A 31 -34.61 -8.68 -16.92
C LYS A 31 -35.03 -7.21 -16.80
N LEU A 32 -36.09 -6.80 -17.52
CA LEU A 32 -36.64 -5.45 -17.43
C LEU A 32 -37.23 -5.17 -16.03
N GLU A 33 -37.89 -6.16 -15.42
CA GLU A 33 -38.50 -6.05 -14.08
C GLU A 33 -37.45 -5.76 -12.97
N TYR A 34 -36.22 -6.23 -13.16
CA TYR A 34 -35.14 -6.08 -12.17
C TYR A 34 -34.13 -4.99 -12.55
N ARG A 35 -34.29 -4.31 -13.68
CA ARG A 35 -33.29 -3.36 -14.22
C ARG A 35 -32.95 -2.26 -13.22
N GLU A 36 -33.95 -1.59 -12.67
CA GLU A 36 -33.75 -0.46 -11.74
C GLU A 36 -33.11 -0.94 -10.43
N LYS A 37 -33.58 -2.06 -9.87
CA LYS A 37 -33.00 -2.65 -8.66
C LYS A 37 -31.55 -3.06 -8.87
N PHE A 38 -31.23 -3.64 -10.02
CA PHE A 38 -29.88 -3.99 -10.39
C PHE A 38 -28.99 -2.76 -10.55
N ALA A 39 -29.47 -1.70 -11.21
CA ALA A 39 -28.75 -0.44 -11.36
C ALA A 39 -28.42 0.18 -9.99
N ALA A 40 -29.39 0.27 -9.08
CA ALA A 40 -29.17 0.81 -7.73
C ALA A 40 -28.12 0.01 -6.94
N LEU A 41 -28.16 -1.33 -7.01
CA LEU A 41 -27.15 -2.18 -6.38
C LEU A 41 -25.77 -2.01 -7.01
N THR A 42 -25.72 -1.79 -8.32
CA THR A 42 -24.48 -1.56 -9.05
C THR A 42 -23.87 -0.21 -8.69
N GLU A 43 -24.68 0.84 -8.53
CA GLU A 43 -24.22 2.16 -8.08
C GLU A 43 -23.58 2.07 -6.68
N ILE A 44 -24.20 1.35 -5.74
CA ILE A 44 -23.62 1.07 -4.42
C ILE A 44 -22.31 0.30 -4.54
N TYR A 45 -22.27 -0.72 -5.40
CA TYR A 45 -21.06 -1.51 -5.64
C TYR A 45 -19.94 -0.68 -6.26
N TYR A 46 -20.23 0.16 -7.24
CA TYR A 46 -19.24 1.01 -7.92
C TYR A 46 -18.72 2.08 -6.98
N THR A 47 -19.59 2.69 -6.19
CA THR A 47 -19.22 3.59 -5.10
C THR A 47 -18.26 2.92 -4.11
N TYR A 48 -18.56 1.68 -3.71
CA TYR A 48 -17.67 0.91 -2.83
C TYR A 48 -16.30 0.62 -3.48
N LEU A 49 -16.27 0.21 -4.75
CA LEU A 49 -15.04 -0.06 -5.49
C LEU A 49 -14.18 1.19 -5.69
N HIS A 50 -14.80 2.35 -5.97
CA HIS A 50 -14.11 3.63 -6.07
C HIS A 50 -13.43 4.00 -4.75
N ARG A 51 -14.14 3.80 -3.64
CA ARG A 51 -13.60 4.01 -2.29
C ARG A 51 -12.43 3.07 -1.99
N LYS A 52 -12.48 1.81 -2.46
CA LYS A 52 -11.41 0.80 -2.27
C LYS A 52 -10.29 0.90 -3.31
N ARG A 53 -10.38 1.79 -4.29
CA ARG A 53 -9.43 1.96 -5.41
C ARG A 53 -9.29 0.72 -6.32
N GLU A 54 -10.33 -0.12 -6.35
CA GLU A 54 -10.42 -1.35 -7.14
C GLU A 54 -11.28 -1.18 -8.42
N PHE A 55 -11.92 -0.02 -8.60
CA PHE A 55 -12.88 0.22 -9.67
C PHE A 55 -12.31 -0.08 -11.07
N GLU A 56 -11.15 0.47 -11.42
CA GLU A 56 -10.58 0.32 -12.76
C GLU A 56 -10.27 -1.13 -13.14
N GLU A 57 -9.76 -1.92 -12.20
CA GLU A 57 -9.44 -3.34 -12.43
C GLU A 57 -10.72 -4.15 -12.65
N ILE A 58 -11.72 -3.94 -11.79
CA ILE A 58 -13.00 -4.61 -11.91
C ILE A 58 -13.74 -4.17 -13.17
N GLU A 59 -13.68 -2.89 -13.53
CA GLU A 59 -14.32 -2.35 -14.73
C GLU A 59 -13.72 -2.96 -16.01
N LYS A 60 -12.39 -3.16 -16.07
CA LYS A 60 -11.74 -3.90 -17.16
C LYS A 60 -12.26 -5.33 -17.26
N TYR A 61 -12.39 -6.03 -16.13
CA TYR A 61 -12.96 -7.38 -16.08
C TYR A 61 -14.43 -7.40 -16.52
N VAL A 62 -15.25 -6.45 -16.06
CA VAL A 62 -16.67 -6.32 -16.43
C VAL A 62 -16.81 -6.09 -17.92
N LYS A 63 -16.05 -5.15 -18.49
CA LYS A 63 -16.05 -4.88 -19.94
C LYS A 63 -15.72 -6.12 -20.78
N LYS A 64 -14.79 -6.97 -20.31
CA LYS A 64 -14.37 -8.17 -21.03
C LYS A 64 -15.38 -9.31 -20.96
N TYR A 65 -16.05 -9.51 -19.83
CA TYR A 65 -16.82 -10.73 -19.57
C TYR A 65 -18.32 -10.52 -19.36
N PHE A 66 -18.80 -9.28 -19.23
CA PHE A 66 -20.20 -8.94 -18.94
C PHE A 66 -20.74 -7.82 -19.86
N PRO A 67 -20.63 -7.97 -21.19
CA PRO A 67 -20.98 -6.90 -22.13
C PRO A 67 -22.46 -6.49 -22.07
N LYS A 68 -23.38 -7.43 -21.83
CA LYS A 68 -24.83 -7.11 -21.74
C LYS A 68 -25.17 -6.39 -20.44
N THR A 69 -24.41 -6.65 -19.39
CA THR A 69 -24.53 -5.93 -18.12
C THR A 69 -23.95 -4.52 -18.25
N LEU A 70 -22.82 -4.37 -18.94
CA LEU A 70 -22.18 -3.08 -19.19
C LEU A 70 -23.12 -2.10 -19.89
N GLU A 71 -23.90 -2.57 -20.87
CA GLU A 71 -24.89 -1.74 -21.57
C GLU A 71 -25.89 -1.09 -20.60
N ILE A 72 -26.40 -1.85 -19.63
CA ILE A 72 -27.35 -1.34 -18.63
C ILE A 72 -26.66 -0.36 -17.68
N ILE A 73 -25.43 -0.65 -17.27
CA ILE A 73 -24.62 0.22 -16.42
C ILE A 73 -24.43 1.58 -17.10
N GLN A 74 -24.01 1.60 -18.37
CA GLN A 74 -23.79 2.83 -19.13
C GLN A 74 -25.06 3.66 -19.34
N GLN A 75 -26.22 3.00 -19.42
CA GLN A 75 -27.51 3.68 -19.62
C GLN A 75 -28.15 4.22 -18.34
N THR A 76 -27.77 3.71 -17.15
CA THR A 76 -28.52 3.96 -15.91
C THR A 76 -27.68 4.52 -14.77
N ILE A 77 -26.35 4.45 -14.86
CA ILE A 77 -25.46 4.83 -13.77
C ILE A 77 -24.53 5.94 -14.25
N ASP A 78 -24.56 7.06 -13.53
CA ASP A 78 -23.63 8.15 -13.75
C ASP A 78 -22.29 7.85 -13.06
N ILE A 79 -21.43 7.12 -13.77
CA ILE A 79 -20.06 6.81 -13.31
C ILE A 79 -19.26 8.11 -13.10
N GLY A 80 -19.52 9.15 -13.89
CA GLY A 80 -18.87 10.45 -13.76
C GLY A 80 -19.17 11.10 -12.41
N ARG A 81 -20.43 11.06 -11.98
CA ARG A 81 -20.83 11.51 -10.64
C ARG A 81 -20.14 10.74 -9.52
N ILE A 82 -20.02 9.41 -9.64
CA ILE A 82 -19.30 8.60 -8.63
C ILE A 82 -17.82 9.02 -8.58
N GLN A 83 -17.19 9.25 -9.73
CA GLN A 83 -15.79 9.72 -9.80
C GLN A 83 -15.61 11.11 -9.16
N GLN A 84 -16.56 12.02 -9.37
CA GLN A 84 -16.54 13.36 -8.76
C GLN A 84 -16.69 13.31 -7.24
N LEU A 85 -17.51 12.38 -6.72
CA LEU A 85 -17.71 12.20 -5.28
C LEU A 85 -16.53 11.48 -4.60
N PHE A 86 -15.78 10.66 -5.34
CA PHE A 86 -14.64 9.89 -4.84
C PHE A 86 -13.40 10.09 -5.72
N PRO A 87 -12.86 11.32 -5.78
CA PRO A 87 -11.68 11.62 -6.59
C PRO A 87 -10.49 10.80 -6.10
N THR A 88 -9.77 10.18 -7.04
CA THR A 88 -8.51 9.48 -6.73
C THR A 88 -7.40 10.51 -6.66
N VAL A 89 -6.67 10.54 -5.53
CA VAL A 89 -5.51 11.42 -5.35
C VAL A 89 -4.25 10.58 -5.44
N THR A 90 -3.38 10.89 -6.40
CA THR A 90 -2.10 10.20 -6.56
C THR A 90 -1.15 10.57 -5.43
N LEU A 91 -0.52 9.54 -4.83
CA LEU A 91 0.45 9.70 -3.74
C LEU A 91 1.80 10.23 -4.25
N ASP A 92 1.81 11.52 -4.61
CA ASP A 92 2.97 12.29 -5.05
C ASP A 92 3.38 13.38 -4.03
N GLU A 93 4.38 14.21 -4.37
CA GLU A 93 4.89 15.27 -3.48
C GLU A 93 3.80 16.26 -3.02
N ASN A 94 2.77 16.47 -3.84
CA ASN A 94 1.66 17.38 -3.56
C ASN A 94 0.43 16.66 -3.01
N TYR A 95 0.55 15.37 -2.65
CA TYR A 95 -0.56 14.52 -2.23
C TYR A 95 -1.40 15.15 -1.11
N LEU A 96 -0.75 15.67 -0.06
CA LEU A 96 -1.45 16.21 1.11
C LEU A 96 -2.29 17.43 0.76
N ASP A 97 -1.81 18.28 -0.15
CA ASP A 97 -2.53 19.49 -0.53
C ASP A 97 -3.65 19.20 -1.52
N LYS A 98 -3.42 18.31 -2.49
CA LYS A 98 -4.49 17.78 -3.37
C LYS A 98 -5.58 17.09 -2.56
N LEU A 99 -5.20 16.33 -1.53
CA LEU A 99 -6.15 15.64 -0.66
C LEU A 99 -7.00 16.63 0.16
N LYS A 100 -6.42 17.72 0.66
CA LYS A 100 -7.17 18.79 1.36
C LYS A 100 -8.17 19.49 0.44
N GLN A 101 -7.81 19.72 -0.82
CA GLN A 101 -8.70 20.33 -1.81
C GLN A 101 -9.84 19.38 -2.20
N ALA A 102 -9.53 18.09 -2.36
CA ALA A 102 -10.50 17.08 -2.77
C ALA A 102 -11.49 16.70 -1.66
N TYR A 103 -11.05 16.69 -0.39
CA TYR A 103 -11.84 16.25 0.75
C TYR A 103 -11.77 17.26 1.91
N PRO A 104 -12.77 18.16 2.04
CA PRO A 104 -12.81 19.12 3.14
C PRO A 104 -12.91 18.45 4.51
N ASP A 105 -13.70 17.39 4.63
CA ASP A 105 -13.88 16.64 5.87
C ASP A 105 -12.61 15.87 6.29
N LEU A 106 -12.28 15.94 7.58
CA LEU A 106 -11.06 15.32 8.10
C LEU A 106 -11.15 13.80 8.16
N ASN A 107 -12.33 13.24 8.45
CA ASN A 107 -12.52 11.78 8.47
C ASN A 107 -12.33 11.21 7.07
N GLU A 108 -12.95 11.84 6.07
CA GLU A 108 -12.79 11.46 4.67
C GLU A 108 -11.32 11.50 4.25
N ARG A 109 -10.57 12.54 4.63
CA ARG A 109 -9.13 12.58 4.39
C ARG A 109 -8.40 11.40 5.02
N VAL A 110 -8.63 11.12 6.30
CA VAL A 110 -7.99 10.00 7.01
C VAL A 110 -8.28 8.66 6.33
N TYR A 111 -9.54 8.41 5.95
CA TYR A 111 -9.89 7.17 5.26
C TYR A 111 -9.24 7.08 3.88
N ASN A 112 -9.25 8.15 3.09
CA ASN A 112 -8.59 8.18 1.79
C ASN A 112 -7.07 7.95 1.92
N MET A 113 -6.40 8.57 2.89
CA MET A 113 -4.98 8.31 3.19
C MET A 113 -4.70 6.83 3.46
N ILE A 114 -5.54 6.18 4.26
CA ILE A 114 -5.39 4.75 4.55
C ILE A 114 -5.54 3.92 3.28
N PHE A 115 -6.53 4.21 2.44
CA PHE A 115 -6.74 3.46 1.19
C PHE A 115 -5.61 3.70 0.18
N ASP A 116 -5.21 4.95 -0.02
CA ASP A 116 -4.16 5.32 -0.96
C ASP A 116 -2.81 4.72 -0.53
N LEU A 117 -2.46 4.81 0.76
CA LEU A 117 -1.26 4.17 1.31
C LEU A 117 -1.32 2.65 1.19
N ARG A 118 -2.45 2.01 1.54
CA ARG A 118 -2.59 0.54 1.40
C ARG A 118 -2.45 0.09 -0.05
N LYS A 119 -3.05 0.82 -1.00
CA LYS A 119 -2.92 0.53 -2.43
C LYS A 119 -1.48 0.72 -2.90
N PHE A 120 -0.87 1.85 -2.55
CA PHE A 120 0.52 2.13 -2.87
C PHE A 120 1.44 1.02 -2.36
N ILE A 121 1.30 0.66 -1.07
CA ILE A 121 2.08 -0.42 -0.45
C ILE A 121 1.79 -1.73 -1.15
N TYR A 122 0.55 -2.08 -1.49
CA TYR A 122 0.24 -3.34 -2.18
C TYR A 122 0.94 -3.45 -3.55
N VAL A 123 0.92 -2.36 -4.34
CA VAL A 123 1.57 -2.30 -5.65
C VAL A 123 3.10 -2.36 -5.50
N GLU A 124 3.65 -1.61 -4.55
CA GLU A 124 5.09 -1.51 -4.31
C GLU A 124 5.65 -2.59 -3.36
N LYS A 125 4.80 -3.43 -2.72
CA LYS A 125 5.22 -4.45 -1.73
C LYS A 125 6.20 -5.44 -2.33
N SER A 126 6.08 -5.66 -3.63
CA SER A 126 6.96 -6.53 -4.42
C SER A 126 8.40 -6.02 -4.50
N ARG A 127 8.67 -4.78 -4.10
CA ARG A 127 9.96 -4.12 -4.33
C ARG A 127 10.75 -3.84 -3.05
N THR A 128 10.11 -3.66 -1.88
CA THR A 128 10.86 -3.26 -0.67
C THR A 128 10.25 -3.66 0.68
N PRO A 129 11.06 -4.27 1.58
CA PRO A 129 10.70 -4.68 2.94
C PRO A 129 10.14 -3.56 3.80
N TYR A 130 10.66 -2.36 3.60
CA TYR A 130 10.29 -1.20 4.38
C TYR A 130 8.81 -0.86 4.25
N PHE A 131 8.23 -1.05 3.06
CA PHE A 131 6.81 -0.81 2.84
C PHE A 131 5.93 -1.83 3.58
N GLU A 132 6.43 -3.01 3.93
CA GLU A 132 5.73 -3.92 4.84
C GLU A 132 5.58 -3.29 6.23
N THR A 133 6.65 -2.67 6.76
CA THR A 133 6.59 -1.97 8.06
C THR A 133 5.65 -0.77 8.04
N ILE A 134 5.62 -0.02 6.93
CA ILE A 134 4.63 1.05 6.74
C ILE A 134 3.22 0.45 6.69
N GLY A 135 3.01 -0.65 5.98
CA GLY A 135 1.71 -1.32 5.88
C GLY A 135 1.17 -1.76 7.24
N GLU A 136 2.03 -2.33 8.07
CA GLU A 136 1.71 -2.68 9.46
C GLU A 136 1.30 -1.45 10.29
N ARG A 137 2.03 -0.33 10.17
CA ARG A 137 1.69 0.93 10.84
C ARG A 137 0.36 1.52 10.37
N VAL A 138 0.10 1.52 9.07
CA VAL A 138 -1.18 1.98 8.49
C VAL A 138 -2.33 1.09 9.00
N ASN A 139 -2.15 -0.23 9.02
CA ASN A 139 -3.14 -1.16 9.54
C ASN A 139 -3.39 -0.98 11.05
N LYS A 140 -2.34 -0.66 11.82
CA LYS A 140 -2.45 -0.34 13.25
C LYS A 140 -3.30 0.91 13.45
N ILE A 141 -3.04 1.99 12.71
CA ILE A 141 -3.84 3.23 12.77
C ILE A 141 -5.31 2.95 12.43
N LEU A 142 -5.58 2.18 11.37
CA LEU A 142 -6.95 1.81 11.01
C LEU A 142 -7.66 1.05 12.13
N ARG A 143 -6.95 0.13 12.81
CA ARG A 143 -7.49 -0.61 13.96
C ARG A 143 -7.79 0.31 15.14
N GLU A 144 -6.86 1.21 15.47
CA GLU A 144 -7.03 2.20 16.54
C GLU A 144 -8.27 3.09 16.29
N ILE A 145 -8.51 3.51 15.04
CA ILE A 145 -9.72 4.26 14.66
C ILE A 145 -10.98 3.40 14.85
N LYS A 146 -10.99 2.16 14.33
CA LYS A 146 -12.14 1.25 14.44
C LYS A 146 -12.52 0.96 15.90
N GLU A 147 -11.52 0.81 16.76
CA GLU A 147 -11.67 0.56 18.20
C GLU A 147 -11.91 1.85 19.01
N ARG A 148 -12.02 3.01 18.35
CA ARG A 148 -12.18 4.34 18.97
C ARG A 148 -11.06 4.68 19.99
N LYS A 149 -9.87 4.13 19.78
CA LYS A 149 -8.68 4.32 20.63
C LYS A 149 -7.81 5.52 20.22
N THR A 150 -8.16 6.21 19.14
CA THR A 150 -7.38 7.35 18.61
C THR A 150 -8.34 8.36 18.01
N LYS A 151 -8.08 9.64 18.24
CA LYS A 151 -8.85 10.74 17.64
C LYS A 151 -8.51 10.89 16.16
N VAL A 152 -9.43 11.47 15.40
CA VAL A 152 -9.29 11.62 13.95
C VAL A 152 -8.08 12.52 13.61
N GLU A 153 -7.87 13.56 14.41
CA GLU A 153 -6.75 14.50 14.28
C GLU A 153 -5.39 13.81 14.51
N GLU A 154 -5.31 12.96 15.54
CA GLU A 154 -4.12 12.18 15.86
C GLU A 154 -3.82 11.16 14.76
N ALA A 155 -4.85 10.48 14.22
CA ALA A 155 -4.69 9.59 13.09
C ALA A 155 -4.21 10.34 11.85
N TYR A 156 -4.76 11.52 11.56
CA TYR A 156 -4.33 12.36 10.45
C TYR A 156 -2.86 12.77 10.56
N GLN A 157 -2.40 13.16 11.76
CA GLN A 157 -0.99 13.48 12.00
C GLN A 157 -0.08 12.27 11.78
N LYS A 158 -0.42 11.10 12.35
CA LYS A 158 0.34 9.85 12.16
C LYS A 158 0.41 9.47 10.67
N LEU A 159 -0.69 9.57 9.94
CA LEU A 159 -0.73 9.27 8.49
C LEU A 159 0.06 10.29 7.67
N THR A 160 0.06 11.57 8.06
CA THR A 160 0.85 12.63 7.40
C THR A 160 2.34 12.36 7.51
N GLN A 161 2.80 11.90 8.67
CA GLN A 161 4.18 11.45 8.87
C GLN A 161 4.52 10.28 7.94
N ILE A 162 3.62 9.30 7.83
CA ILE A 162 3.80 8.15 6.94
C ILE A 162 3.88 8.58 5.46
N VAL A 163 3.00 9.49 5.01
CA VAL A 163 3.06 10.02 3.64
C VAL A 163 4.39 10.71 3.37
N THR A 164 4.85 11.54 4.30
CA THR A 164 6.13 12.27 4.18
C THR A 164 7.30 11.28 4.08
N GLU A 165 7.28 10.25 4.92
CA GLU A 165 8.27 9.16 4.94
C GLU A 165 8.27 8.37 3.62
N VAL A 166 7.10 8.03 3.08
CA VAL A 166 6.97 7.38 1.77
C VAL A 166 7.57 8.25 0.66
N GLY A 167 7.22 9.55 0.63
CA GLY A 167 7.74 10.47 -0.38
C GLY A 167 9.26 10.69 -0.27
N GLU A 168 9.82 10.66 0.94
CA GLU A 168 11.27 10.67 1.12
C GLU A 168 11.92 9.41 0.53
N ILE A 169 11.36 8.24 0.82
CA ILE A 169 11.90 6.96 0.32
C ILE A 169 11.82 6.91 -1.20
N GLN A 170 10.74 7.38 -1.80
CA GLN A 170 10.61 7.45 -3.26
C GLN A 170 11.70 8.32 -3.87
N ARG A 171 11.92 9.54 -3.36
CA ARG A 171 13.00 10.41 -3.85
C ARG A 171 14.37 9.76 -3.71
N ARG A 172 14.63 9.11 -2.57
CA ARG A 172 15.91 8.45 -2.33
C ARG A 172 16.19 7.26 -3.26
N ARG A 173 15.17 6.63 -3.83
CA ARG A 173 15.36 5.57 -4.84
C ARG A 173 15.93 6.06 -6.16
N GLU A 174 15.88 7.36 -6.42
CA GLU A 174 16.52 7.93 -7.61
C GLU A 174 18.05 7.75 -7.53
N GLU A 175 18.61 7.65 -6.31
CA GLU A 175 20.07 7.62 -6.07
C GLU A 175 20.56 6.39 -5.29
N LEU A 176 19.63 5.59 -4.73
CA LEU A 176 19.92 4.47 -3.84
C LEU A 176 19.13 3.21 -4.24
N THR A 177 19.80 2.07 -4.17
CA THR A 177 19.22 0.75 -4.41
C THR A 177 18.39 0.27 -3.23
N ASP A 178 17.49 -0.69 -3.46
CA ASP A 178 16.69 -1.32 -2.40
C ASP A 178 17.56 -1.99 -1.30
N ARG A 179 18.74 -2.50 -1.67
CA ARG A 179 19.73 -3.08 -0.74
C ARG A 179 20.34 -2.00 0.16
N GLU A 180 20.74 -0.87 -0.41
CA GLU A 180 21.28 0.26 0.36
C GLU A 180 20.21 0.84 1.30
N LEU A 181 18.98 1.02 0.82
CA LEU A 181 17.86 1.52 1.62
C LEU A 181 17.47 0.55 2.75
N SER A 182 17.60 -0.76 2.53
CA SER A 182 17.34 -1.80 3.55
C SER A 182 18.26 -1.68 4.77
N ILE A 183 19.45 -1.11 4.59
CA ILE A 183 20.42 -0.86 5.66
C ILE A 183 20.30 0.58 6.19
N LEU A 184 20.20 1.56 5.29
CA LEU A 184 20.22 2.98 5.66
C LEU A 184 19.02 3.40 6.50
N LEU A 185 17.81 3.00 6.10
CA LEU A 185 16.59 3.49 6.75
C LEU A 185 16.48 3.08 8.24
N PRO A 186 16.74 1.81 8.64
CA PRO A 186 16.78 1.46 10.06
C PRO A 186 17.88 2.20 10.82
N LEU A 187 19.06 2.32 10.21
CA LEU A 187 20.23 2.89 10.86
C LEU A 187 20.07 4.38 11.13
N GLU A 188 19.60 5.15 10.15
CA GLU A 188 19.38 6.59 10.25
C GLU A 188 18.31 6.96 11.29
N LYS A 189 17.34 6.08 11.57
CA LYS A 189 16.39 6.27 12.67
C LYS A 189 17.07 6.32 14.03
N THR A 190 18.20 5.62 14.17
CA THR A 190 18.94 5.50 15.43
C THR A 190 20.09 6.50 15.51
N VAL A 191 20.88 6.65 14.43
CA VAL A 191 22.11 7.48 14.44
C VAL A 191 21.96 8.82 13.72
N GLY A 192 20.83 9.07 13.04
CA GLY A 192 20.61 10.26 12.21
C GLY A 192 21.15 10.12 10.78
N LYS A 193 20.79 11.08 9.93
CA LYS A 193 21.21 11.12 8.52
C LYS A 193 22.61 11.74 8.39
N SER A 194 23.46 11.13 7.57
CA SER A 194 24.79 11.64 7.28
C SER A 194 25.24 11.22 5.87
N PRO A 195 25.84 12.12 5.08
CA PRO A 195 26.45 11.76 3.79
C PRO A 195 27.56 10.71 3.94
N GLN A 196 28.36 10.79 5.01
CA GLN A 196 29.41 9.81 5.30
C GLN A 196 28.82 8.42 5.56
N LEU A 197 27.70 8.36 6.27
CA LEU A 197 26.98 7.10 6.51
C LEU A 197 26.47 6.50 5.20
N THR A 198 25.86 7.34 4.34
CA THR A 198 25.37 6.92 3.02
C THR A 198 26.50 6.30 2.20
N ASN A 199 27.63 7.00 2.07
CA ASN A 199 28.79 6.52 1.33
C ASN A 199 29.38 5.22 1.92
N SER A 200 29.37 5.10 3.25
CA SER A 200 29.84 3.88 3.92
C SER A 200 28.96 2.67 3.62
N ILE A 201 27.64 2.87 3.51
CA ILE A 201 26.72 1.80 3.11
C ILE A 201 26.89 1.44 1.63
N LYS A 202 27.04 2.44 0.74
CA LYS A 202 27.35 2.18 -0.68
C LYS A 202 28.61 1.33 -0.82
N ALA A 203 29.67 1.66 -0.06
CA ALA A 203 30.91 0.89 -0.04
C ALA A 203 30.70 -0.55 0.48
N LEU A 204 29.94 -0.71 1.57
CA LEU A 204 29.63 -2.02 2.14
C LEU A 204 28.86 -2.93 1.18
N ILE A 205 27.82 -2.41 0.51
CA ILE A 205 27.06 -3.18 -0.49
C ILE A 205 27.96 -3.57 -1.66
N ASN A 206 28.75 -2.63 -2.19
CA ASN A 206 29.71 -2.92 -3.26
C ASN A 206 30.74 -4.00 -2.88
N GLU A 207 31.23 -4.00 -1.63
CA GLU A 207 32.13 -5.04 -1.12
C GLU A 207 31.43 -6.41 -1.09
N LEU A 208 30.21 -6.48 -0.56
CA LEU A 208 29.41 -7.70 -0.49
C LEU A 208 29.08 -8.26 -1.87
N GLU A 209 28.82 -7.40 -2.86
CA GLU A 209 28.57 -7.79 -4.24
C GLU A 209 29.83 -8.32 -4.93
N LYS A 210 30.98 -7.65 -4.75
CA LYS A 210 32.27 -8.11 -5.28
C LYS A 210 32.72 -9.45 -4.68
N GLU A 211 32.44 -9.67 -3.39
CA GLU A 211 32.71 -10.95 -2.73
C GLU A 211 31.69 -12.05 -3.11
N GLY A 212 30.72 -11.75 -3.97
CA GLY A 212 29.72 -12.72 -4.45
C GLY A 212 28.75 -13.16 -3.35
N MET A 213 28.55 -12.34 -2.31
CA MET A 213 27.67 -12.68 -1.18
C MET A 213 26.20 -12.33 -1.45
N LEU A 214 25.92 -11.43 -2.39
CA LEU A 214 24.58 -10.94 -2.73
C LEU A 214 24.12 -11.38 -4.14
N PHE A 215 24.41 -12.62 -4.53
CA PHE A 215 23.90 -13.23 -5.77
C PHE A 215 22.39 -13.47 -5.69
N GLN A 216 21.70 -13.59 -6.82
CA GLN A 216 20.24 -13.79 -6.83
C GLN A 216 19.82 -15.04 -6.01
N GLY A 217 18.95 -14.85 -5.02
CA GLY A 217 18.49 -15.93 -4.14
C GLY A 217 19.46 -16.30 -3.02
N TRP A 218 20.45 -15.44 -2.72
CA TRP A 218 21.37 -15.65 -1.59
C TRP A 218 20.65 -15.80 -0.25
N SER A 219 19.50 -15.13 -0.10
CA SER A 219 18.62 -15.18 1.07
C SER A 219 18.07 -16.58 1.37
N GLN A 220 18.12 -17.51 0.41
CA GLN A 220 17.68 -18.90 0.59
C GLN A 220 18.79 -19.82 1.14
N LYS A 221 20.06 -19.38 1.10
CA LYS A 221 21.20 -20.18 1.56
C LYS A 221 21.66 -19.71 2.95
N THR A 222 21.49 -20.55 3.96
CA THR A 222 21.89 -20.28 5.35
C THR A 222 23.34 -19.82 5.48
N GLU A 223 24.25 -20.39 4.68
CA GLU A 223 25.67 -20.01 4.70
C GLU A 223 25.92 -18.59 4.17
N ALA A 224 25.21 -18.19 3.11
CA ALA A 224 25.29 -16.83 2.58
C ALA A 224 24.70 -15.81 3.58
N ILE A 225 23.57 -16.14 4.20
CA ILE A 225 22.95 -15.32 5.27
C ILE A 225 23.92 -15.10 6.42
N LYS A 226 24.61 -16.14 6.88
CA LYS A 226 25.62 -16.03 7.95
C LYS A 226 26.77 -15.12 7.54
N LYS A 227 27.32 -15.28 6.33
CA LYS A 227 28.44 -14.46 5.83
C LYS A 227 28.07 -12.98 5.72
N VAL A 228 26.93 -12.67 5.11
CA VAL A 228 26.40 -11.30 5.04
C VAL A 228 26.18 -10.76 6.47
N GLY A 229 25.56 -11.55 7.35
CA GLY A 229 25.31 -11.16 8.73
C GLY A 229 26.59 -10.81 9.52
N LEU A 230 27.69 -11.53 9.29
CA LEU A 230 28.99 -11.22 9.92
C LEU A 230 29.53 -9.85 9.48
N LYS A 231 29.43 -9.52 8.19
CA LYS A 231 29.84 -8.22 7.65
C LYS A 231 28.96 -7.09 8.17
N ILE A 232 27.63 -7.28 8.22
CA ILE A 232 26.70 -6.30 8.82
C ILE A 232 27.02 -6.09 10.30
N ARG A 233 27.24 -7.14 11.09
CA ARG A 233 27.65 -6.99 12.50
C ARG A 233 28.99 -6.29 12.66
N ALA A 234 29.97 -6.59 11.81
CA ALA A 234 31.25 -5.90 11.82
C ALA A 234 31.08 -4.40 11.51
N PHE A 235 30.20 -4.05 10.58
CA PHE A 235 29.85 -2.66 10.30
C PHE A 235 29.16 -1.98 11.48
N LEU A 236 28.13 -2.58 12.07
CA LEU A 236 27.39 -2.01 13.21
C LEU A 236 28.27 -1.81 14.44
N ARG A 237 29.29 -2.65 14.64
CA ARG A 237 30.28 -2.47 15.73
C ARG A 237 31.12 -1.21 15.59
N LYS A 238 31.29 -0.68 14.38
CA LYS A 238 32.01 0.59 14.13
C LYS A 238 31.15 1.80 14.45
N GLN A 239 29.84 1.62 14.66
CA GLN A 239 28.90 2.67 15.04
C GLN A 239 28.88 2.81 16.57
N LYS A 240 28.72 4.05 17.06
CA LYS A 240 28.64 4.38 18.49
C LYS A 240 27.27 4.00 19.08
N LEU A 241 26.93 2.71 19.05
CA LEU A 241 25.65 2.15 19.48
C LEU A 241 25.84 1.24 20.71
N THR A 242 24.83 1.12 21.55
CA THR A 242 24.78 0.12 22.63
C THR A 242 24.62 -1.30 22.05
N PHE A 243 24.83 -2.34 22.88
CA PHE A 243 24.63 -3.72 22.45
C PHE A 243 23.17 -3.99 22.00
N GLU A 244 22.20 -3.51 22.78
CA GLU A 244 20.78 -3.70 22.49
C GLU A 244 20.37 -3.02 21.17
N GLU A 245 20.82 -1.78 20.93
CA GLU A 245 20.55 -1.07 19.69
C GLU A 245 21.16 -1.80 18.48
N ARG A 246 22.39 -2.30 18.62
CA ARG A 246 23.04 -3.07 17.54
C ARG A 246 22.29 -4.34 17.22
N GLU A 247 21.83 -5.09 18.21
CA GLU A 247 21.12 -6.34 17.97
C GLU A 247 19.74 -6.11 17.34
N LYS A 248 19.02 -5.08 17.80
CA LYS A 248 17.76 -4.67 17.19
C LYS A 248 17.94 -4.25 15.74
N LEU A 249 18.92 -3.38 15.46
CA LEU A 249 19.25 -2.94 14.11
C LEU A 249 19.70 -4.08 13.23
N PHE A 250 20.53 -4.98 13.74
CA PHE A 250 20.98 -6.16 12.99
C PHE A 250 19.79 -7.01 12.53
N ASN A 251 18.85 -7.30 13.43
CA ASN A 251 17.68 -8.10 13.09
C ASN A 251 16.77 -7.40 12.07
N GLU A 252 16.54 -6.09 12.22
CA GLU A 252 15.76 -5.30 11.26
C GLU A 252 16.43 -5.25 9.88
N ILE A 253 17.74 -4.98 9.83
CA ILE A 253 18.53 -4.92 8.60
C ILE A 253 18.56 -6.28 7.90
N MET A 254 18.81 -7.37 8.62
CA MET A 254 18.84 -8.70 8.02
C MET A 254 17.48 -9.13 7.49
N LYS A 255 16.39 -8.85 8.23
CA LYS A 255 15.02 -9.07 7.74
C LYS A 255 14.81 -8.33 6.42
N ASN A 256 15.19 -7.05 6.35
CA ASN A 256 15.01 -6.26 5.15
C ASN A 256 15.88 -6.76 3.98
N LEU A 257 17.18 -7.01 4.21
CA LEU A 257 18.09 -7.48 3.16
C LEU A 257 17.67 -8.82 2.56
N THR A 258 17.18 -9.77 3.37
CA THR A 258 16.73 -11.08 2.87
C THR A 258 15.49 -11.00 1.98
N GLN A 259 14.65 -9.99 2.17
CA GLN A 259 13.44 -9.78 1.37
C GLN A 259 13.74 -9.12 0.00
N VAL A 260 14.91 -8.48 -0.18
CA VAL A 260 15.38 -7.89 -1.46
C VAL A 260 16.47 -8.72 -2.16
N GLY A 261 16.77 -9.91 -1.62
CA GLY A 261 17.93 -10.73 -1.97
C GLY A 261 17.59 -12.05 -2.62
#